data_AF-A0A9X6NZW3-F1
#
_entry.id   AF-A0A9X6NZW3-F1
#
_cell.length_a   1.000
_cell.length_b   1.000
_cell.length_c   1.000
_cell.angle_alpha   90.00
_cell.angle_beta   90.00
_cell.angle_gamma   90.00
#
_symmetry.space_group_name_H-M   'P 1'
#
loop_
_entity.id
_entity.type
_entity.pdbx_description
1 polymer ?
#
loop_
_entity_poly.entity_id
_entity_poly.type
_entity_poly.pdbx_seq_one_letter_code
_entity_poly.pdbx_strand_id
1 'polypeptide(L)'
;DVNDKPLYATVDFVHPDKFNTNVMLINNIYWRNNNIGNQFLELAKNYDFIDDQTMINNGFGINIGKLPEIYNYQISFGNSNFELTNSYLYYEDTVDKPAIIQYATDYRLIRENSPKRLNKKWWNYYSSEWSEVVARVIPNRIKKNFDKEALIFLNYAENHGAEELIKQLPNIHFNIVSKRDLYAGLDVLTQNENVTLYPQILNYHLKSIIEKTDLCFDIGYGDKDTYIETVLNMLDIPTFAFSDTQYSEKSDNYYVFDSMDDLINQVNKLPTNNSRKTFDDVFDISVKSIDETLDEIIENKKSVVRIGDGELDLIYGEDIRYQHSNSKLAKVLKDCILNNHNSKILTCLPDIFTNLDRYNEMRGYYALGVLPKFSDLFKEIEKSKYSYGSTFMSRMYISFRDKSKSQHYVDKLRDIWKDKDILIVEGEYTRSGVGNDLFENAKSIQRIICPAADAFNQVDEIEKAIRSNAQNKLILLMLGPTAKVIVNDLQDLDNQILDIGHIDTEYEWFKKGAKYVVPIGKNKHMAEVTDRYLGEEDNPQYQKEIKAIFLSIRFYL
;
A
#
# COMPACT_ATOMS: atom_id res chain seq x y z
N ASP A 1 -15.73 38.02 -11.08
CA ASP A 1 -17.00 38.71 -10.78
C ASP A 1 -18.12 37.89 -11.41
N VAL A 2 -19.22 37.65 -10.70
CA VAL A 2 -20.30 36.70 -11.06
C VAL A 2 -21.50 37.36 -11.75
N ASN A 3 -21.34 38.62 -12.14
CA ASN A 3 -22.45 39.49 -12.48
C ASN A 3 -22.99 39.35 -13.91
N ASP A 4 -22.31 38.64 -14.82
CA ASP A 4 -22.72 38.53 -16.23
C ASP A 4 -23.45 37.22 -16.59
N LYS A 5 -23.47 36.23 -15.70
CA LYS A 5 -24.11 34.93 -15.95
C LYS A 5 -24.99 34.45 -14.79
N PRO A 6 -26.05 33.67 -15.06
CA PRO A 6 -26.87 33.02 -14.04
C PRO A 6 -26.08 32.05 -13.16
N LEU A 7 -25.08 31.36 -13.71
CA LEU A 7 -24.18 30.48 -12.97
C LEU A 7 -22.87 30.27 -13.75
N TYR A 8 -21.86 29.74 -13.06
CA TYR A 8 -20.63 29.24 -13.65
C TYR A 8 -20.37 27.81 -13.20
N ALA A 9 -19.88 26.98 -14.11
CA ALA A 9 -19.57 25.57 -13.88
C ALA A 9 -18.38 25.13 -14.75
N THR A 10 -17.78 23.99 -14.46
CA THR A 10 -16.76 23.38 -15.33
C THR A 10 -17.40 22.52 -16.41
N VAL A 11 -16.73 22.36 -17.55
CA VAL A 11 -17.19 21.44 -18.61
C VAL A 11 -17.25 20.01 -18.06
N ASP A 12 -18.29 19.26 -18.43
CA ASP A 12 -18.42 17.85 -18.06
C ASP A 12 -17.41 17.00 -18.83
N PHE A 13 -16.73 16.11 -18.11
CA PHE A 13 -15.63 15.34 -18.69
C PHE A 13 -16.13 14.25 -19.65
N VAL A 14 -17.30 13.65 -19.37
CA VAL A 14 -17.88 12.61 -20.22
C VAL A 14 -18.64 13.21 -21.40
N HIS A 15 -19.25 14.39 -21.17
CA HIS A 15 -20.02 15.12 -22.16
C HIS A 15 -19.45 16.54 -22.36
N PRO A 16 -18.40 16.73 -23.18
CA PRO A 16 -17.73 18.03 -23.36
C PRO A 16 -18.62 19.16 -23.91
N ASP A 17 -19.80 18.81 -24.43
CA ASP A 17 -20.85 19.73 -24.86
C ASP A 17 -21.71 20.27 -23.70
N LYS A 18 -21.53 19.73 -22.49
CA LYS A 18 -22.27 20.08 -21.27
C LYS A 18 -21.33 20.60 -20.19
N PHE A 19 -21.92 21.20 -19.16
CA PHE A 19 -21.28 21.56 -17.91
C PHE A 19 -21.63 20.56 -16.81
N ASN A 20 -20.65 20.21 -15.98
CA ASN A 20 -20.89 19.39 -14.80
C ASN A 20 -21.54 20.23 -13.69
N THR A 21 -22.62 19.74 -13.09
CA THR A 21 -23.43 20.53 -12.13
C THR A 21 -23.15 20.23 -10.66
N ASN A 22 -22.20 19.35 -10.34
CA ASN A 22 -21.86 19.02 -8.95
C ASN A 22 -21.10 20.15 -8.23
N VAL A 23 -20.48 21.07 -8.99
CA VAL A 23 -19.91 22.31 -8.46
C VAL A 23 -20.38 23.49 -9.31
N MET A 24 -21.19 24.36 -8.71
CA MET A 24 -21.71 25.56 -9.37
C MET A 24 -21.47 26.81 -8.54
N LEU A 25 -20.96 27.85 -9.20
CA LEU A 25 -20.93 29.20 -8.66
C LEU A 25 -22.20 29.94 -9.14
N ILE A 26 -23.19 30.07 -8.27
CA ILE A 26 -24.54 30.54 -8.62
C ILE A 26 -24.69 32.04 -8.36
N ASN A 27 -25.22 32.78 -9.34
CA ASN A 27 -25.69 34.14 -9.13
C ASN A 27 -27.08 34.12 -8.47
N ASN A 28 -27.07 34.06 -7.15
CA ASN A 28 -28.29 33.90 -6.35
C ASN A 28 -29.27 35.08 -6.51
N ILE A 29 -28.78 36.30 -6.72
CA ILE A 29 -29.63 37.47 -6.98
C ILE A 29 -30.39 37.30 -8.29
N TYR A 30 -29.69 36.90 -9.36
CA TYR A 30 -30.31 36.59 -10.65
C TYR A 30 -31.37 35.50 -10.51
N TRP A 31 -31.06 34.40 -9.83
CA TRP A 31 -31.98 33.27 -9.68
C TRP A 31 -33.26 33.66 -8.94
N ARG A 32 -33.14 34.47 -7.88
CA ARG A 32 -34.29 34.98 -7.12
C ARG A 32 -35.14 35.94 -7.95
N ASN A 33 -34.52 36.93 -8.59
CA ASN A 33 -35.22 37.95 -9.36
C ASN A 33 -35.97 37.35 -10.57
N ASN A 34 -35.48 36.23 -11.10
CA ASN A 34 -36.09 35.55 -12.25
C ASN A 34 -36.90 34.30 -11.85
N ASN A 35 -37.11 34.05 -10.56
CA ASN A 35 -37.91 32.91 -10.07
C ASN A 35 -37.43 31.53 -10.60
N ILE A 36 -36.12 31.36 -10.84
CA ILE A 36 -35.54 30.20 -11.53
C ILE A 36 -35.86 28.88 -10.81
N GLY A 37 -35.77 28.85 -9.47
CA GLY A 37 -36.02 27.63 -8.70
C GLY A 37 -37.43 27.07 -8.91
N ASN A 38 -38.45 27.93 -8.94
CA ASN A 38 -39.83 27.50 -9.21
C ASN A 38 -40.02 27.04 -10.66
N GLN A 39 -39.35 27.69 -11.62
CA GLN A 39 -39.39 27.24 -13.02
C GLN A 39 -38.82 25.82 -13.17
N PHE A 40 -37.70 25.52 -12.51
CA PHE A 40 -37.16 24.15 -12.51
C PHE A 40 -38.09 23.15 -11.81
N LEU A 41 -38.70 23.51 -10.68
CA LEU A 41 -39.68 22.64 -10.02
C LEU A 41 -40.91 22.36 -10.89
N GLU A 42 -41.41 23.35 -11.63
CA GLU A 42 -42.51 23.17 -12.59
C GLU A 42 -42.09 22.31 -13.79
N LEU A 43 -40.89 22.54 -14.33
CA LEU A 43 -40.31 21.69 -15.38
C LEU A 43 -40.18 20.23 -14.92
N ALA A 44 -39.65 19.99 -13.71
CA ALA A 44 -39.50 18.64 -13.16
C ALA A 44 -40.85 17.94 -12.92
N LYS A 45 -41.92 18.67 -12.59
CA LYS A 45 -43.28 18.11 -12.46
C LYS A 45 -43.89 17.71 -13.80
N ASN A 46 -43.53 18.41 -14.87
CA ASN A 46 -44.12 18.23 -16.20
C ASN A 46 -43.34 17.22 -17.07
N TYR A 47 -42.09 16.91 -16.70
CA TYR A 47 -41.24 15.95 -17.38
C TYR A 47 -40.77 14.88 -16.39
N ASP A 48 -41.37 13.69 -16.47
CA ASP A 48 -40.98 12.53 -15.68
C ASP A 48 -39.48 12.18 -15.91
N PHE A 49 -38.70 12.17 -14.83
CA PHE A 49 -37.31 11.68 -14.76
C PHE A 49 -36.27 12.39 -15.67
N ILE A 50 -36.18 13.72 -15.62
CA ILE A 50 -34.99 14.42 -16.09
C ILE A 50 -34.01 14.61 -14.91
N ASP A 51 -32.75 14.21 -15.09
CA ASP A 51 -31.70 14.48 -14.11
C ASP A 51 -31.40 15.99 -14.00
N ASP A 52 -30.95 16.42 -12.82
CA ASP A 52 -30.69 17.82 -12.50
C ASP A 52 -29.62 18.44 -13.42
N GLN A 53 -28.58 17.67 -13.78
CA GLN A 53 -27.55 18.11 -14.71
C GLN A 53 -28.13 18.45 -16.09
N THR A 54 -28.98 17.57 -16.63
CA THR A 54 -29.66 17.79 -17.90
C THR A 54 -30.62 18.97 -17.84
N MET A 55 -31.39 19.14 -16.75
CA MET A 55 -32.29 20.29 -16.58
C MET A 55 -31.53 21.62 -16.59
N ILE A 56 -30.42 21.71 -15.86
CA ILE A 56 -29.63 22.95 -15.76
C ILE A 56 -28.95 23.26 -17.09
N ASN A 57 -28.35 22.25 -17.73
CA ASN A 57 -27.71 22.43 -19.04
C ASN A 57 -28.72 22.85 -20.12
N ASN A 58 -29.93 22.27 -20.13
CA ASN A 58 -30.95 22.65 -21.10
C ASN A 58 -31.59 24.00 -20.77
N GLY A 59 -31.80 24.30 -19.48
CA GLY A 59 -32.45 25.53 -19.02
C GLY A 59 -31.59 26.78 -19.22
N PHE A 60 -30.27 26.67 -19.04
CA PHE A 60 -29.36 27.80 -19.20
C PHE A 60 -28.51 27.73 -20.47
N GLY A 61 -28.14 26.54 -20.93
CA GLY A 61 -27.34 26.33 -22.14
C GLY A 61 -26.09 27.21 -22.19
N ILE A 62 -25.98 27.98 -23.28
CA ILE A 62 -24.85 28.90 -23.54
C ILE A 62 -24.73 30.05 -22.51
N ASN A 63 -25.72 30.23 -21.63
CA ASN A 63 -25.67 31.22 -20.55
C ASN A 63 -24.97 30.70 -19.29
N ILE A 64 -24.42 29.49 -19.30
CA ILE A 64 -23.52 29.01 -18.24
C ILE A 64 -22.12 29.58 -18.48
N GLY A 65 -21.56 30.26 -17.49
CA GLY A 65 -20.17 30.69 -17.51
C GLY A 65 -19.20 29.54 -17.23
N LYS A 66 -18.00 29.58 -17.81
CA LYS A 66 -17.00 28.51 -17.64
C LYS A 66 -16.08 28.79 -16.44
N LEU A 67 -16.00 27.83 -15.51
CA LEU A 67 -15.00 27.80 -14.45
C LEU A 67 -13.73 27.07 -14.91
N PRO A 68 -12.55 27.44 -14.38
CA PRO A 68 -11.34 26.65 -14.52
C PRO A 68 -11.49 25.23 -13.95
N GLU A 69 -10.87 24.24 -14.61
CA GLU A 69 -10.93 22.81 -14.23
C GLU A 69 -10.48 22.54 -12.78
N ILE A 70 -9.60 23.38 -12.23
CA ILE A 70 -9.12 23.25 -10.85
C ILE A 70 -10.24 23.33 -9.80
N TYR A 71 -11.37 23.95 -10.14
CA TYR A 71 -12.52 24.13 -9.24
C TYR A 71 -13.55 23.02 -9.34
N ASN A 72 -13.37 22.07 -10.25
CA ASN A 72 -14.15 20.85 -10.25
C ASN A 72 -13.40 19.75 -11.02
N TYR A 73 -12.41 19.16 -10.35
CA TYR A 73 -11.62 18.09 -10.94
C TYR A 73 -12.36 16.76 -10.80
N GLN A 74 -13.03 16.37 -11.88
CA GLN A 74 -13.91 15.21 -11.96
C GLN A 74 -13.09 13.92 -12.04
N ILE A 75 -13.00 13.20 -10.93
CA ILE A 75 -12.42 11.86 -10.85
C ILE A 75 -13.52 10.81 -10.73
N SER A 76 -13.23 9.60 -11.19
CA SER A 76 -14.08 8.41 -11.08
C SER A 76 -15.04 8.07 -12.22
N PHE A 77 -14.86 8.57 -13.44
CA PHE A 77 -15.50 7.93 -14.60
C PHE A 77 -14.71 6.67 -15.02
N GLY A 78 -14.81 5.63 -14.18
CA GLY A 78 -14.24 4.31 -14.39
C GLY A 78 -15.30 3.25 -14.14
N ASN A 79 -16.42 3.32 -14.87
CA ASN A 79 -17.34 2.20 -14.93
C ASN A 79 -16.67 1.10 -15.76
N SER A 80 -16.50 -0.10 -15.19
CA SER A 80 -15.91 -1.25 -15.89
C SER A 80 -16.66 -1.65 -17.16
N ASN A 81 -17.90 -1.18 -17.34
CA ASN A 81 -18.77 -1.47 -18.47
C ASN A 81 -18.84 -0.34 -19.51
N PHE A 82 -18.20 0.82 -19.28
CA PHE A 82 -18.09 1.85 -20.31
C PHE A 82 -16.78 1.62 -21.09
N GLU A 83 -16.90 1.44 -22.40
CA GLU A 83 -15.74 1.28 -23.28
C GLU A 83 -14.71 2.38 -23.03
N LEU A 84 -13.46 1.93 -22.86
CA LEU A 84 -12.25 2.74 -22.82
C LEU A 84 -12.09 3.52 -24.12
N THR A 85 -12.83 4.62 -24.26
CA THR A 85 -12.49 5.65 -25.24
C THR A 85 -11.20 6.34 -24.76
N ASN A 86 -10.32 6.68 -25.71
CA ASN A 86 -8.96 7.19 -25.49
C ASN A 86 -8.85 8.44 -24.59
N SER A 87 -9.97 9.06 -24.22
CA SER A 87 -10.04 10.20 -23.29
C SER A 87 -9.77 9.83 -21.83
N TYR A 88 -10.06 8.60 -21.39
CA TYR A 88 -9.90 8.19 -19.98
C TYR A 88 -8.46 7.95 -19.53
N LEU A 89 -7.58 7.56 -20.46
CA LEU A 89 -6.19 7.20 -20.17
C LEU A 89 -5.25 8.41 -20.06
N TYR A 90 -5.73 9.62 -20.38
CA TYR A 90 -4.85 10.76 -20.66
C TYR A 90 -4.76 11.84 -19.57
N TYR A 91 -5.56 11.77 -18.51
CA TYR A 91 -5.74 12.93 -17.63
C TYR A 91 -5.55 12.65 -16.13
N GLU A 92 -4.63 11.77 -15.73
CA GLU A 92 -4.30 11.66 -14.30
C GLU A 92 -3.29 12.70 -13.79
N ASP A 93 -2.77 13.61 -14.63
CA ASP A 93 -1.74 14.58 -14.23
C ASP A 93 -1.82 15.97 -14.91
N THR A 94 -2.95 16.40 -15.49
CA THR A 94 -3.01 17.76 -16.08
C THR A 94 -3.12 18.88 -15.05
N VAL A 95 -3.61 18.57 -13.86
CA VAL A 95 -3.74 19.53 -12.75
C VAL A 95 -3.00 18.99 -11.52
N ASP A 96 -1.81 19.54 -11.23
CA ASP A 96 -0.97 19.10 -10.11
C ASP A 96 -1.64 19.33 -8.74
N LYS A 97 -2.49 20.34 -8.58
CA LYS A 97 -3.15 20.69 -7.31
C LYS A 97 -4.59 21.19 -7.53
N PRO A 98 -5.58 20.29 -7.73
CA PRO A 98 -6.98 20.70 -7.82
C PRO A 98 -7.45 21.29 -6.48
N ALA A 99 -8.25 22.36 -6.56
CA ALA A 99 -8.86 23.00 -5.40
C ALA A 99 -10.07 22.20 -4.91
N ILE A 100 -10.89 21.69 -5.84
CA ILE A 100 -12.03 20.81 -5.53
C ILE A 100 -11.87 19.53 -6.36
N ILE A 101 -12.03 18.39 -5.69
CA ILE A 101 -11.97 17.06 -6.30
C ILE A 101 -13.36 16.45 -6.18
N GLN A 102 -13.98 16.17 -7.31
CA GLN A 102 -15.29 15.53 -7.37
C GLN A 102 -15.11 14.04 -7.63
N TYR A 103 -15.62 13.21 -6.72
CA TYR A 103 -15.68 11.76 -6.88
C TYR A 103 -17.04 11.41 -7.45
N ALA A 104 -17.12 11.13 -8.76
CA ALA A 104 -18.39 11.01 -9.48
C ALA A 104 -19.15 9.68 -9.27
N THR A 105 -18.55 8.69 -8.60
CA THR A 105 -19.15 7.37 -8.37
C THR A 105 -19.38 7.08 -6.89
N ASP A 106 -20.20 6.06 -6.60
CA ASP A 106 -20.34 5.45 -5.29
C ASP A 106 -18.97 5.30 -4.59
N TYR A 107 -18.88 5.79 -3.36
CA TYR A 107 -17.70 5.77 -2.50
C TYR A 107 -17.11 4.34 -2.37
N ARG A 108 -17.93 3.30 -2.57
CA ARG A 108 -17.52 1.89 -2.61
C ARG A 108 -16.48 1.55 -3.70
N LEU A 109 -16.28 2.41 -4.70
CA LEU A 109 -15.23 2.24 -5.73
C LEU A 109 -13.91 2.96 -5.38
N ILE A 110 -13.88 3.79 -4.34
CA ILE A 110 -12.66 4.43 -3.82
C ILE A 110 -11.95 3.43 -2.92
N ARG A 111 -11.08 2.60 -3.48
CA ARG A 111 -10.35 1.58 -2.70
C ARG A 111 -9.25 2.20 -1.83
N GLU A 112 -9.11 1.75 -0.59
CA GLU A 112 -8.02 2.13 0.33
C GLU A 112 -6.63 1.89 -0.28
N ASN A 113 -6.48 0.79 -1.01
CA ASN A 113 -5.24 0.42 -1.70
C ASN A 113 -5.13 1.04 -3.10
N SER A 114 -5.93 2.06 -3.42
CA SER A 114 -5.84 2.68 -4.74
C SER A 114 -4.46 3.29 -4.93
N PRO A 115 -3.78 2.98 -6.04
CA PRO A 115 -2.50 3.61 -6.36
C PRO A 115 -2.66 5.10 -6.68
N LYS A 116 -3.90 5.58 -6.90
CA LYS A 116 -4.19 6.96 -7.34
C LYS A 116 -4.10 7.96 -6.18
N ARG A 117 -3.27 9.00 -6.33
CA ARG A 117 -3.06 10.05 -5.31
C ARG A 117 -4.34 10.70 -4.79
N LEU A 118 -5.28 11.00 -5.67
CA LEU A 118 -6.50 11.70 -5.28
C LEU A 118 -7.45 10.78 -4.49
N ASN A 119 -7.50 9.48 -4.79
CA ASN A 119 -8.24 8.51 -3.97
C ASN A 119 -7.66 8.41 -2.54
N LYS A 120 -6.33 8.40 -2.39
CA LYS A 120 -5.69 8.47 -1.07
C LYS A 120 -6.04 9.76 -0.32
N LYS A 121 -6.13 10.89 -1.03
CA LYS A 121 -6.51 12.18 -0.43
C LYS A 121 -7.93 12.13 0.15
N TRP A 122 -8.87 11.44 -0.50
CA TRP A 122 -10.22 11.21 0.07
C TRP A 122 -10.15 10.52 1.42
N TRP A 123 -9.48 9.36 1.46
CA TRP A 123 -9.36 8.55 2.68
C TRP A 123 -8.60 9.27 3.80
N ASN A 124 -7.59 10.09 3.48
CA ASN A 124 -6.94 10.96 4.45
C ASN A 124 -7.93 11.93 5.13
N TYR A 125 -8.78 12.62 4.36
CA TYR A 125 -9.77 13.54 4.95
C TYR A 125 -10.88 12.78 5.68
N TYR A 126 -11.32 11.64 5.13
CA TYR A 126 -12.39 10.83 5.70
C TYR A 126 -12.01 10.19 7.03
N SER A 127 -10.77 9.73 7.17
CA SER A 127 -10.25 9.12 8.40
C SER A 127 -9.57 10.11 9.36
N SER A 128 -9.58 11.41 9.04
CA SER A 128 -9.03 12.48 9.88
C SER A 128 -10.03 12.95 10.94
N GLU A 129 -9.51 13.41 12.07
CA GLU A 129 -10.28 14.04 13.15
C GLU A 129 -10.59 15.51 12.81
N TRP A 130 -11.80 15.97 13.14
CA TRP A 130 -12.18 17.38 13.08
C TRP A 130 -11.26 18.30 13.90
N SER A 131 -10.69 17.87 15.01
CA SER A 131 -9.75 18.65 15.82
C SER A 131 -8.45 18.93 15.07
N GLU A 132 -7.99 18.05 14.17
CA GLU A 132 -6.85 18.34 13.29
C GLU A 132 -7.18 19.49 12.33
N VAL A 133 -8.41 19.50 11.81
CA VAL A 133 -8.93 20.58 10.95
C VAL A 133 -9.03 21.87 11.75
N VAL A 134 -9.60 21.82 12.95
CA VAL A 134 -9.77 22.99 13.84
C VAL A 134 -8.41 23.53 14.29
N ALA A 135 -7.44 22.68 14.63
CA ALA A 135 -6.11 23.10 15.07
C ALA A 135 -5.35 23.87 13.99
N ARG A 136 -5.57 23.57 12.70
CA ARG A 136 -4.99 24.35 11.59
C ARG A 136 -5.61 25.74 11.47
N VAL A 137 -6.89 25.88 11.81
CA VAL A 137 -7.64 27.15 11.71
C VAL A 137 -7.50 27.98 13.00
N ILE A 138 -7.38 27.33 14.15
CA ILE A 138 -7.30 27.91 15.49
C ILE A 138 -6.11 27.26 16.22
N PRO A 139 -4.87 27.72 15.97
CA PRO A 139 -3.65 27.08 16.46
C PRO A 139 -3.52 27.04 17.99
N ASN A 140 -4.23 27.91 18.70
CA ASN A 140 -4.13 28.09 20.15
C ASN A 140 -5.30 27.49 20.93
N ARG A 141 -6.05 26.54 20.35
CA ARG A 141 -7.03 25.78 21.14
C ARG A 141 -6.28 25.04 22.25
N ILE A 142 -6.69 25.24 23.50
CA ILE A 142 -6.09 24.58 24.67
C ILE A 142 -6.16 23.06 24.44
N LYS A 143 -5.00 22.43 24.25
CA LYS A 143 -4.90 20.98 24.13
C LYS A 143 -5.15 20.41 25.53
N LYS A 144 -6.19 19.60 25.67
CA LYS A 144 -6.40 18.84 26.90
C LYS A 144 -5.29 17.80 26.99
N ASN A 145 -4.63 17.76 28.14
CA ASN A 145 -3.64 16.75 28.44
C ASN A 145 -4.37 15.64 29.22
N PHE A 146 -4.18 14.41 28.76
CA PHE A 146 -4.67 13.21 29.41
C PHE A 146 -3.48 12.45 30.00
N ASP A 147 -3.72 11.69 31.06
CA ASP A 147 -2.69 10.93 31.76
C ASP A 147 -2.23 9.71 30.96
N LYS A 148 -3.14 9.14 30.15
CA LYS A 148 -2.94 7.94 29.34
C LYS A 148 -3.76 8.00 28.06
N GLU A 149 -3.28 7.30 27.04
CA GLU A 149 -3.98 7.06 25.77
C GLU A 149 -4.50 5.61 25.74
N ALA A 150 -5.80 5.43 25.68
CA ALA A 150 -6.46 4.14 25.52
C ALA A 150 -6.87 3.89 24.07
N LEU A 151 -6.86 2.62 23.67
CA LEU A 151 -7.39 2.14 22.39
C LEU A 151 -8.61 1.26 22.64
N ILE A 152 -9.68 1.45 21.86
CA ILE A 152 -10.86 0.58 21.87
C ILE A 152 -11.22 0.23 20.43
N PHE A 153 -11.32 -1.07 20.12
CA PHE A 153 -11.85 -1.54 18.83
C PHE A 153 -13.36 -1.77 18.93
N LEU A 154 -14.14 -0.91 18.27
CA LEU A 154 -15.61 -1.05 18.21
C LEU A 154 -16.07 -1.20 16.75
N ASN A 155 -16.29 -2.44 16.34
CA ASN A 155 -16.83 -2.79 15.02
C ASN A 155 -18.36 -2.91 15.01
N TYR A 156 -19.02 -2.85 16.17
CA TYR A 156 -20.48 -2.95 16.32
C TYR A 156 -20.98 -1.93 17.34
N ALA A 157 -22.28 -1.63 17.34
CA ALA A 157 -22.87 -0.69 18.30
C ALA A 157 -22.89 -1.29 19.71
N GLU A 158 -23.22 -2.58 19.81
CA GLU A 158 -23.19 -3.32 21.06
C GLU A 158 -21.75 -3.49 21.56
N ASN A 159 -21.54 -3.16 22.83
CA ASN A 159 -20.26 -3.27 23.52
C ASN A 159 -20.51 -3.43 25.02
N HIS A 160 -19.50 -3.93 25.74
CA HIS A 160 -19.56 -4.07 27.19
C HIS A 160 -19.24 -2.72 27.87
N GLY A 161 -20.25 -1.85 27.95
CA GLY A 161 -20.23 -0.69 28.85
C GLY A 161 -19.24 0.43 28.49
N ALA A 162 -18.96 0.68 27.20
CA ALA A 162 -18.01 1.72 26.78
C ALA A 162 -18.38 3.12 27.30
N GLU A 163 -19.67 3.49 27.26
CA GLU A 163 -20.12 4.79 27.74
C GLU A 163 -19.86 4.96 29.25
N GLU A 164 -20.08 3.91 30.03
CA GLU A 164 -19.81 3.90 31.47
C GLU A 164 -18.31 3.99 31.73
N LEU A 165 -17.50 3.18 31.06
CA LEU A 165 -16.04 3.18 31.16
C LEU A 165 -15.44 4.57 30.90
N ILE A 166 -15.87 5.21 29.80
CA ILE A 166 -15.40 6.54 29.38
C ILE A 166 -15.71 7.60 30.45
N LYS A 167 -16.90 7.55 31.03
CA LYS A 167 -17.33 8.50 32.08
C LYS A 167 -16.58 8.30 33.40
N GLN A 168 -16.25 7.05 33.74
CA GLN A 168 -15.54 6.75 34.98
C GLN A 168 -14.02 7.00 34.91
N LEU A 169 -13.45 7.18 33.71
CA LEU A 169 -12.03 7.43 33.50
C LEU A 169 -11.77 8.76 32.73
N PRO A 170 -12.17 9.92 33.27
CA PRO A 170 -12.11 11.20 32.56
C PRO A 170 -10.69 11.72 32.28
N ASN A 171 -9.68 11.17 32.97
CA ASN A 171 -8.27 11.49 32.80
C ASN A 171 -7.58 10.66 31.70
N ILE A 172 -8.27 9.67 31.15
CA ILE A 172 -7.78 8.85 30.03
C ILE A 172 -8.42 9.33 28.74
N HIS A 173 -7.61 9.47 27.69
CA HIS A 173 -8.09 9.72 26.34
C HIS A 173 -8.42 8.40 25.65
N PHE A 174 -9.62 8.27 25.08
CA PHE A 174 -10.07 7.07 24.41
C PHE A 174 -10.05 7.24 22.89
N ASN A 175 -9.15 6.52 22.22
CA ASN A 175 -9.11 6.39 20.77
C ASN A 175 -9.99 5.20 20.37
N ILE A 176 -11.23 5.48 19.98
CA ILE A 176 -12.17 4.47 19.50
C ILE A 176 -11.96 4.30 17.99
N VAL A 177 -11.58 3.10 17.58
CA VAL A 177 -11.26 2.78 16.19
C VAL A 177 -12.23 1.74 15.64
N SER A 178 -12.56 1.86 14.35
CA SER A 178 -13.37 0.88 13.63
C SER A 178 -12.81 0.65 12.24
N LYS A 179 -12.79 -0.61 11.77
CA LYS A 179 -12.46 -0.94 10.37
C LYS A 179 -13.68 -0.88 9.45
N ARG A 180 -14.86 -0.57 9.99
CA ARG A 180 -16.13 -0.56 9.25
C ARG A 180 -16.73 0.84 9.23
N ASP A 181 -17.73 1.04 8.36
CA ASP A 181 -18.65 2.16 8.44
C ASP A 181 -19.16 2.33 9.87
N LEU A 182 -19.29 3.58 10.32
CA LEU A 182 -19.75 3.85 11.66
C LEU A 182 -21.19 3.35 11.82
N TYR A 183 -21.42 2.46 12.78
CA TYR A 183 -22.78 2.11 13.18
C TYR A 183 -23.45 3.30 13.87
N ALA A 184 -24.73 3.53 13.56
CA ALA A 184 -25.53 4.55 14.22
C ALA A 184 -25.51 4.30 15.74
N GLY A 185 -25.05 5.28 16.52
CA GLY A 185 -24.99 5.21 17.97
C GLY A 185 -23.59 5.33 18.58
N LEU A 186 -22.50 5.04 17.85
CA LEU A 186 -21.14 5.25 18.39
C LEU A 186 -20.73 6.73 18.41
N ASP A 187 -21.36 7.55 17.57
CA ASP A 187 -21.19 9.00 17.53
C ASP A 187 -21.60 9.67 18.85
N VAL A 188 -22.53 9.09 19.61
CA VAL A 188 -22.92 9.60 20.93
C VAL A 188 -21.74 9.64 21.90
N LEU A 189 -20.77 8.73 21.76
CA LEU A 189 -19.59 8.67 22.64
C LEU A 189 -18.69 9.90 22.47
N THR A 190 -18.71 10.55 21.30
CA THR A 190 -17.94 11.76 20.99
C THR A 190 -18.45 13.00 21.74
N GLN A 191 -19.60 12.90 22.42
CA GLN A 191 -20.06 13.95 23.34
C GLN A 191 -19.16 14.07 24.58
N ASN A 192 -18.38 13.03 24.89
CA ASN A 192 -17.39 13.06 25.96
C ASN A 192 -16.09 13.70 25.45
N GLU A 193 -15.57 14.67 26.19
CA GLU A 193 -14.40 15.46 25.77
C GLU A 193 -13.08 14.68 25.77
N ASN A 194 -13.08 13.45 26.30
CA ASN A 194 -11.97 12.52 26.37
C ASN A 194 -12.07 11.37 25.35
N VAL A 195 -12.86 11.54 24.28
CA VAL A 195 -13.04 10.53 23.23
C VAL A 195 -12.66 11.09 21.87
N THR A 196 -11.90 10.31 21.12
CA THR A 196 -11.69 10.48 19.69
C THR A 196 -12.16 9.25 18.93
N LEU A 197 -12.93 9.45 17.86
CA LEU A 197 -13.51 8.38 17.05
C LEU A 197 -12.90 8.35 15.65
N TYR A 198 -12.38 7.20 15.24
CA TYR A 198 -11.75 6.96 13.94
C TYR A 198 -12.54 5.89 13.15
N PRO A 199 -13.58 6.28 12.39
CA PRO A 199 -14.30 5.36 11.51
C PRO A 199 -13.43 4.96 10.30
N GLN A 200 -13.54 3.71 9.86
CA GLN A 200 -12.78 3.14 8.72
C GLN A 200 -11.30 3.51 8.75
N ILE A 201 -10.67 3.23 9.89
CA ILE A 201 -9.28 3.61 10.09
C ILE A 201 -8.35 2.83 9.17
N LEU A 202 -7.43 3.53 8.52
CA LEU A 202 -6.39 2.95 7.69
C LEU A 202 -5.23 2.43 8.55
N ASN A 203 -4.60 1.33 8.14
CA ASN A 203 -3.55 0.67 8.93
C ASN A 203 -2.38 1.60 9.32
N TYR A 204 -2.00 2.57 8.49
CA TYR A 204 -0.89 3.49 8.81
C TYR A 204 -1.27 4.62 9.77
N HIS A 205 -2.56 4.92 9.89
CA HIS A 205 -3.10 5.77 10.97
C HIS A 205 -3.23 4.94 12.26
N LEU A 206 -3.73 3.71 12.16
CA LEU A 206 -3.85 2.80 13.30
C LEU A 206 -2.47 2.50 13.93
N LYS A 207 -1.43 2.26 13.12
CA LYS A 207 -0.03 2.17 13.60
C LYS A 207 0.34 3.38 14.46
N SER A 208 0.06 4.60 14.00
CA SER A 208 0.41 5.83 14.71
C SER A 208 -0.43 6.11 15.96
N ILE A 209 -1.62 5.52 16.07
CA ILE A 209 -2.40 5.51 17.31
C ILE A 209 -1.79 4.48 18.27
N ILE A 210 -1.54 3.25 17.82
CA ILE A 210 -0.93 2.18 18.63
C ILE A 210 0.41 2.62 19.24
N GLU A 211 1.25 3.34 18.48
CA GLU A 211 2.52 3.89 18.98
C GLU A 211 2.37 4.83 20.18
N LYS A 212 1.19 5.42 20.35
CA LYS A 212 0.87 6.33 21.45
C LYS A 212 0.03 5.67 22.54
N THR A 213 -0.54 4.50 22.28
CA THR A 213 -1.42 3.77 23.20
C THR A 213 -0.66 3.26 24.43
N ASP A 214 -1.21 3.52 25.61
CA ASP A 214 -0.75 3.02 26.91
C ASP A 214 -1.49 1.74 27.33
N LEU A 215 -2.74 1.57 26.92
CA LEU A 215 -3.59 0.43 27.24
C LEU A 215 -4.68 0.20 26.19
N CYS A 216 -5.15 -1.03 26.07
CA CYS A 216 -6.27 -1.40 25.21
C CYS A 216 -7.46 -1.87 26.05
N PHE A 217 -8.68 -1.53 25.63
CA PHE A 217 -9.91 -2.12 26.16
C PHE A 217 -10.55 -3.01 25.11
N ASP A 218 -10.52 -4.31 25.33
CA ASP A 218 -11.19 -5.29 24.48
C ASP A 218 -12.62 -5.56 24.98
N ILE A 219 -13.48 -4.56 24.75
CA ILE A 219 -14.88 -4.53 25.21
C ILE A 219 -15.90 -4.60 24.07
N GLY A 220 -15.45 -4.71 22.82
CA GLY A 220 -16.31 -4.88 21.66
C GLY A 220 -16.78 -6.32 21.51
N TYR A 221 -18.04 -6.55 21.17
CA TYR A 221 -18.52 -7.90 20.83
C TYR A 221 -18.09 -8.32 19.41
N GLY A 222 -18.19 -9.62 19.13
CA GLY A 222 -17.97 -10.20 17.79
C GLY A 222 -16.54 -10.61 17.49
N ASP A 223 -16.26 -10.85 16.20
CA ASP A 223 -14.97 -11.35 15.73
C ASP A 223 -13.82 -10.37 16.01
N LYS A 224 -12.73 -10.92 16.55
CA LYS A 224 -11.50 -10.17 16.85
C LYS A 224 -10.52 -10.28 15.68
N ASP A 225 -9.76 -9.20 15.47
CA ASP A 225 -8.67 -9.20 14.50
C ASP A 225 -7.41 -9.77 15.16
N THR A 226 -7.10 -11.03 14.84
CA THR A 226 -5.98 -11.77 15.45
C THR A 226 -4.63 -11.09 15.22
N TYR A 227 -4.45 -10.35 14.12
CA TYR A 227 -3.20 -9.63 13.86
C TYR A 227 -3.04 -8.43 14.77
N ILE A 228 -4.13 -7.73 15.07
CA ILE A 228 -4.11 -6.63 16.05
C ILE A 228 -3.80 -7.16 17.44
N GLU A 229 -4.43 -8.26 17.87
CA GLU A 229 -4.13 -8.87 19.18
C GLU A 229 -2.65 -9.29 19.26
N THR A 230 -2.11 -9.85 18.18
CA THR A 230 -0.70 -10.21 18.07
C THR A 230 0.21 -8.97 18.20
N VAL A 231 -0.14 -7.85 17.56
CA VAL A 231 0.60 -6.57 17.66
C VAL A 231 0.57 -6.02 19.09
N LEU A 232 -0.61 -5.99 19.74
CA LEU A 232 -0.73 -5.50 21.11
C LEU A 232 0.15 -6.33 22.06
N ASN A 233 0.18 -7.65 21.89
CA ASN A 233 1.04 -8.55 22.65
C ASN A 233 2.54 -8.29 22.36
N MET A 234 2.92 -8.15 21.10
CA MET A 234 4.31 -7.87 20.69
C MET A 234 4.86 -6.57 21.29
N LEU A 235 4.00 -5.56 21.48
CA LEU A 235 4.36 -4.25 22.05
C LEU A 235 4.19 -4.17 23.57
N ASP A 236 3.84 -5.28 24.23
CA ASP A 236 3.53 -5.35 25.66
C ASP A 236 2.44 -4.35 26.10
N ILE A 237 1.44 -4.09 25.24
CA ILE A 237 0.32 -3.21 25.58
C ILE A 237 -0.66 -4.00 26.47
N PRO A 238 -0.96 -3.53 27.70
CA PRO A 238 -1.92 -4.20 28.57
C PRO A 238 -3.34 -4.07 27.99
N THR A 239 -4.02 -5.22 27.83
CA THR A 239 -5.37 -5.31 27.30
C THR A 239 -6.35 -5.74 28.40
N PHE A 240 -7.41 -4.97 28.59
CA PHE A 240 -8.45 -5.19 29.61
C PHE A 240 -9.74 -5.60 28.94
N ALA A 241 -10.31 -6.73 29.35
CA ALA A 241 -11.51 -7.30 28.76
C ALA A 241 -12.49 -7.82 29.83
N PHE A 242 -13.71 -8.16 29.38
CA PHE A 242 -14.69 -8.87 30.19
C PHE A 242 -14.82 -10.32 29.74
N SER A 243 -15.41 -11.17 30.59
CA SER A 243 -15.55 -12.61 30.31
C SER A 243 -16.38 -12.92 29.06
N ASP A 244 -17.30 -12.03 28.68
CA ASP A 244 -18.16 -12.11 27.50
C ASP A 244 -17.56 -11.43 26.24
N THR A 245 -16.48 -10.66 26.38
CA THR A 245 -15.79 -10.01 25.26
C THR A 245 -14.39 -10.57 24.99
N GLN A 246 -13.86 -11.43 25.85
CA GLN A 246 -12.47 -11.88 25.80
C GLN A 246 -12.06 -12.54 24.48
N TYR A 247 -10.83 -12.26 24.05
CA TYR A 247 -10.11 -13.00 23.03
C TYR A 247 -9.70 -14.40 23.53
N SER A 248 -9.68 -15.39 22.62
CA SER A 248 -9.50 -16.80 22.96
C SER A 248 -8.07 -17.17 23.40
N GLU A 249 -7.05 -16.44 22.93
CA GLU A 249 -5.66 -16.67 23.31
C GLU A 249 -5.25 -15.67 24.40
N LYS A 250 -4.88 -16.19 25.58
CA LYS A 250 -4.45 -15.36 26.71
C LYS A 250 -2.94 -15.14 26.63
N SER A 251 -2.53 -13.88 26.50
CA SER A 251 -1.15 -13.45 26.72
C SER A 251 -0.97 -12.95 28.16
N ASP A 252 0.28 -12.81 28.60
CA ASP A 252 0.62 -12.34 29.95
C ASP A 252 0.12 -10.91 30.24
N ASN A 253 -0.13 -10.13 29.20
CA ASN A 253 -0.61 -8.74 29.27
C ASN A 253 -2.13 -8.62 29.04
N TYR A 254 -2.87 -9.74 29.06
CA TYR A 254 -4.31 -9.78 28.83
C TYR A 254 -5.07 -10.06 30.13
N TYR A 255 -5.88 -9.10 30.59
CA TYR A 255 -6.57 -9.13 31.87
C TYR A 255 -8.09 -9.19 31.69
N VAL A 256 -8.73 -10.19 32.30
CA VAL A 256 -10.18 -10.41 32.23
C VAL A 256 -10.82 -10.10 33.59
N PHE A 257 -11.90 -9.34 33.58
CA PHE A 257 -12.65 -8.93 34.77
C PHE A 257 -14.11 -9.34 34.67
N ASP A 258 -14.74 -9.56 35.82
CA ASP A 258 -16.18 -9.85 35.93
C ASP A 258 -17.00 -8.59 36.22
N SER A 259 -16.37 -7.49 36.63
CA SER A 259 -17.04 -6.22 36.97
C SER A 259 -16.27 -5.00 36.47
N MET A 260 -17.03 -3.94 36.13
CA MET A 260 -16.48 -2.64 35.71
C MET A 260 -15.62 -2.01 36.81
N ASP A 261 -16.05 -2.14 38.07
CA ASP A 261 -15.33 -1.58 39.23
C ASP A 261 -13.94 -2.22 39.39
N ASP A 262 -13.81 -3.54 39.23
CA ASP A 262 -12.53 -4.22 39.34
C ASP A 262 -11.57 -3.82 38.22
N LEU A 263 -12.10 -3.70 37.00
CA LEU A 263 -11.35 -3.23 35.83
C LEU A 263 -10.83 -1.81 36.06
N ILE A 264 -11.69 -0.88 36.48
CA ILE A 264 -11.32 0.51 36.76
C ILE A 264 -10.28 0.58 37.88
N ASN A 265 -10.46 -0.19 38.96
CA ASN A 265 -9.50 -0.26 40.06
C ASN A 265 -8.13 -0.75 39.59
N GLN A 266 -8.07 -1.67 38.62
CA GLN A 266 -6.80 -2.13 38.07
C GLN A 266 -6.16 -1.09 37.14
N VAL A 267 -6.94 -0.46 36.26
CA VAL A 267 -6.46 0.60 35.34
C VAL A 267 -5.87 1.78 36.12
N ASN A 268 -6.49 2.18 37.22
CA ASN A 268 -6.01 3.27 38.07
C ASN A 268 -4.68 2.97 38.77
N LYS A 269 -4.28 1.69 38.88
CA LYS A 269 -2.97 1.29 39.43
C LYS A 269 -1.85 1.34 38.38
N LEU A 270 -2.17 1.47 37.09
CA LEU A 270 -1.15 1.56 36.05
C LEU A 270 -0.34 2.86 36.17
N PRO A 271 1.00 2.80 36.04
CA PRO A 271 1.84 4.00 36.11
C PRO A 271 1.49 4.99 35.00
N THR A 272 1.67 6.29 35.28
CA THR A 272 1.70 7.33 34.26
C THR A 272 3.12 7.37 33.67
N ASN A 273 3.28 6.97 32.41
CA ASN A 273 4.55 6.84 31.65
C ASN A 273 5.37 5.57 31.91
N ASN A 274 4.95 4.44 31.32
CA ASN A 274 5.81 3.27 31.18
C ASN A 274 6.73 3.39 29.96
N SER A 275 7.96 2.90 30.11
CA SER A 275 8.80 2.52 28.97
C SER A 275 8.06 1.45 28.17
N ARG A 276 7.69 1.77 26.92
CA ARG A 276 6.93 0.88 26.03
C ARG A 276 7.85 0.33 24.96
N LYS A 277 7.65 -0.95 24.59
CA LYS A 277 8.24 -1.47 23.36
C LYS A 277 7.64 -0.72 22.18
N THR A 278 8.49 -0.30 21.27
CA THR A 278 8.11 0.22 19.96
C THR A 278 8.17 -0.90 18.93
N PHE A 279 7.65 -0.65 17.72
CA PHE A 279 7.79 -1.61 16.61
C PHE A 279 9.26 -1.96 16.29
N ASP A 280 10.20 -1.07 16.63
CA ASP A 280 11.64 -1.26 16.41
C ASP A 280 12.26 -2.21 17.45
N ASP A 281 11.57 -2.46 18.57
CA ASP A 281 12.06 -3.29 19.68
C ASP A 281 11.50 -4.73 19.63
N VAL A 282 10.63 -5.02 18.66
CA VAL A 282 9.87 -6.27 18.60
C VAL A 282 10.73 -7.47 18.19
N PHE A 283 11.64 -7.28 17.24
CA PHE A 283 12.50 -8.33 16.70
C PHE A 283 13.94 -7.82 16.58
N ASP A 284 14.88 -8.50 17.23
CA ASP A 284 16.33 -8.27 17.09
C ASP A 284 16.87 -8.99 15.84
N ILE A 285 16.44 -8.51 14.66
CA ILE A 285 16.86 -9.01 13.34
C ILE A 285 17.65 -7.91 12.62
N SER A 286 18.90 -8.21 12.29
CA SER A 286 19.79 -7.29 11.59
C SER A 286 19.60 -7.37 10.08
N VAL A 287 19.07 -6.29 9.48
CA VAL A 287 19.01 -6.08 8.03
C VAL A 287 19.86 -4.86 7.67
N LYS A 288 20.83 -5.05 6.77
CA LYS A 288 21.65 -3.97 6.22
C LYS A 288 20.78 -3.01 5.42
N SER A 289 21.14 -1.73 5.42
CA SER A 289 20.50 -0.75 4.54
C SER A 289 20.69 -1.12 3.07
N ILE A 290 19.89 -0.52 2.17
CA ILE A 290 20.10 -0.68 0.71
C ILE A 290 21.55 -0.33 0.33
N ASP A 291 22.11 0.70 0.94
CA ASP A 291 23.45 1.18 0.62
C ASP A 291 24.54 0.14 0.96
N GLU A 292 24.52 -0.34 2.21
CA GLU A 292 25.44 -1.38 2.69
C GLU A 292 25.24 -2.71 1.95
N THR A 293 24.00 -3.02 1.57
CA THR A 293 23.68 -4.22 0.77
C THR A 293 24.33 -4.13 -0.60
N LEU A 294 24.20 -2.99 -1.29
CA LEU A 294 24.81 -2.79 -2.61
C LEU A 294 26.34 -2.79 -2.52
N ASP A 295 26.93 -2.20 -1.48
CA ASP A 295 28.38 -2.25 -1.26
C ASP A 295 28.86 -3.69 -1.07
N GLU A 296 28.16 -4.50 -0.26
CA GLU A 296 28.53 -5.89 -0.05
C GLU A 296 28.45 -6.73 -1.36
N ILE A 297 27.47 -6.45 -2.22
CA ILE A 297 27.32 -7.09 -3.54
C ILE A 297 28.47 -6.72 -4.47
N ILE A 298 28.83 -5.43 -4.52
CA ILE A 298 29.86 -4.91 -5.44
C ILE A 298 31.26 -5.34 -4.99
N GLU A 299 31.58 -5.13 -3.73
CA GLU A 299 32.92 -5.34 -3.17
C GLU A 299 33.27 -6.83 -3.08
N ASN A 300 32.32 -7.64 -2.62
CA ASN A 300 32.55 -9.07 -2.36
C ASN A 300 32.02 -9.98 -3.48
N LYS A 301 31.43 -9.41 -4.54
CA LYS A 301 30.87 -10.13 -5.69
C LYS A 301 29.89 -11.23 -5.28
N LYS A 302 29.09 -10.99 -4.23
CA LYS A 302 28.12 -11.97 -3.75
C LYS A 302 26.96 -12.14 -4.73
N SER A 303 26.51 -13.38 -4.88
CA SER A 303 25.20 -13.70 -5.41
C SER A 303 24.11 -13.31 -4.41
N VAL A 304 22.89 -13.06 -4.86
CA VAL A 304 21.84 -12.46 -4.02
C VAL A 304 20.56 -13.25 -4.10
N VAL A 305 20.03 -13.63 -2.93
CA VAL A 305 18.68 -14.16 -2.73
C VAL A 305 17.91 -13.13 -1.93
N ARG A 306 16.72 -12.72 -2.38
CA ARG A 306 15.88 -11.77 -1.62
C ARG A 306 14.57 -12.44 -1.23
N ILE A 307 14.19 -12.35 0.03
CA ILE A 307 12.91 -12.87 0.52
C ILE A 307 11.98 -11.68 0.73
N GLY A 308 10.89 -11.62 -0.02
CA GLY A 308 9.79 -10.66 0.16
C GLY A 308 8.62 -11.26 0.92
N ASP A 309 7.56 -10.46 1.08
CA ASP A 309 6.27 -10.86 1.63
C ASP A 309 5.66 -12.06 0.90
N GLY A 310 5.69 -12.06 -0.44
CA GLY A 310 5.20 -13.21 -1.21
C GLY A 310 5.99 -14.51 -1.00
N GLU A 311 7.30 -14.43 -0.72
CA GLU A 311 8.07 -15.63 -0.34
C GLU A 311 7.71 -16.10 1.09
N LEU A 312 7.37 -15.18 2.01
CA LEU A 312 6.89 -15.53 3.35
C LEU A 312 5.51 -16.21 3.28
N ASP A 313 4.60 -15.73 2.43
CA ASP A 313 3.30 -16.36 2.16
C ASP A 313 3.47 -17.82 1.70
N LEU A 314 4.39 -18.06 0.76
CA LEU A 314 4.68 -19.41 0.25
C LEU A 314 5.27 -20.33 1.31
N ILE A 315 6.10 -19.81 2.24
CA ILE A 315 6.62 -20.59 3.37
C ILE A 315 5.47 -21.08 4.27
N TYR A 316 4.40 -20.28 4.40
CA TYR A 316 3.19 -20.62 5.16
C TYR A 316 2.18 -21.44 4.35
N GLY A 317 2.52 -21.83 3.11
CA GLY A 317 1.70 -22.68 2.25
C GLY A 317 0.60 -21.94 1.50
N GLU A 318 0.66 -20.60 1.44
CA GLU A 318 -0.29 -19.77 0.71
C GLU A 318 0.14 -19.55 -0.75
N ASP A 319 -0.83 -19.51 -1.66
CA ASP A 319 -0.60 -19.14 -3.06
C ASP A 319 -0.34 -17.63 -3.17
N ILE A 320 0.57 -17.24 -4.07
CA ILE A 320 0.73 -15.85 -4.48
C ILE A 320 0.33 -15.68 -5.95
N ARG A 321 0.10 -14.43 -6.36
CA ARG A 321 -0.49 -14.09 -7.68
C ARG A 321 0.13 -14.82 -8.88
N TYR A 322 1.45 -15.03 -8.86
CA TYR A 322 2.22 -15.59 -9.98
C TYR A 322 2.92 -16.91 -9.61
N GLN A 323 2.60 -17.51 -8.46
CA GLN A 323 3.19 -18.79 -8.07
C GLN A 323 2.28 -19.51 -7.06
N HIS A 324 1.79 -20.68 -7.45
CA HIS A 324 1.09 -21.58 -6.53
C HIS A 324 2.05 -22.16 -5.49
N SER A 325 1.52 -22.43 -4.29
CA SER A 325 2.26 -23.00 -3.18
C SER A 325 2.78 -24.39 -3.52
N ASN A 326 4.00 -24.67 -3.07
CA ASN A 326 4.68 -25.94 -3.30
C ASN A 326 5.59 -26.22 -2.10
N SER A 327 5.45 -27.39 -1.49
CA SER A 327 6.19 -27.72 -0.27
C SER A 327 7.72 -27.79 -0.47
N LYS A 328 8.19 -28.18 -1.66
CA LYS A 328 9.62 -28.16 -1.99
C LYS A 328 10.12 -26.72 -2.10
N LEU A 329 9.36 -25.85 -2.78
CA LEU A 329 9.68 -24.42 -2.88
C LEU A 329 9.70 -23.76 -1.50
N ALA A 330 8.64 -23.95 -0.71
CA ALA A 330 8.53 -23.42 0.65
C ALA A 330 9.73 -23.82 1.54
N LYS A 331 10.15 -25.08 1.45
CA LYS A 331 11.33 -25.57 2.17
C LYS A 331 12.60 -24.84 1.75
N VAL A 332 12.86 -24.72 0.44
CA VAL A 332 14.05 -24.01 -0.06
C VAL A 332 14.05 -22.56 0.39
N LEU A 333 12.91 -21.87 0.32
CA LEU A 333 12.78 -20.49 0.76
C LEU A 333 13.07 -20.35 2.27
N LYS A 334 12.51 -21.23 3.11
CA LYS A 334 12.78 -21.23 4.55
C LYS A 334 14.25 -21.53 4.86
N ASP A 335 14.85 -22.49 4.15
CA ASP A 335 16.26 -22.86 4.32
C ASP A 335 17.20 -21.72 3.90
N CYS A 336 16.88 -20.95 2.86
CA CYS A 336 17.66 -19.76 2.46
C CYS A 336 17.77 -18.73 3.58
N ILE A 337 16.74 -18.62 4.42
CA ILE A 337 16.69 -17.71 5.56
C ILE A 337 17.47 -18.31 6.73
N LEU A 338 17.09 -19.50 7.18
CA LEU A 338 17.57 -20.07 8.44
C LEU A 338 18.96 -20.72 8.36
N ASN A 339 19.45 -21.03 7.17
CA ASN A 339 20.76 -21.66 6.93
C ASN A 339 21.69 -20.75 6.10
N ASN A 340 21.70 -19.45 6.38
CA ASN A 340 22.50 -18.42 5.69
C ASN A 340 24.00 -18.48 6.04
N HIS A 341 24.67 -19.58 5.69
CA HIS A 341 26.11 -19.78 5.94
C HIS A 341 26.98 -19.70 4.68
N ASN A 342 26.38 -19.68 3.49
CA ASN A 342 27.13 -19.66 2.25
C ASN A 342 27.73 -18.27 2.02
N SER A 343 29.03 -18.12 2.22
CA SER A 343 29.75 -16.85 2.03
C SER A 343 29.65 -16.26 0.61
N LYS A 344 29.30 -17.06 -0.41
CA LYS A 344 29.07 -16.58 -1.78
C LYS A 344 27.70 -15.93 -1.97
N ILE A 345 26.73 -16.21 -1.10
CA ILE A 345 25.36 -15.71 -1.20
C ILE A 345 25.11 -14.68 -0.11
N LEU A 346 24.46 -13.59 -0.48
CA LEU A 346 23.84 -12.65 0.43
C LEU A 346 22.33 -12.92 0.46
N THR A 347 21.84 -13.59 1.51
CA THR A 347 20.40 -13.67 1.77
C THR A 347 19.92 -12.31 2.28
N CYS A 348 18.82 -11.83 1.69
CA CYS A 348 18.19 -10.57 2.03
C CYS A 348 16.79 -10.78 2.61
N LEU A 349 16.41 -9.93 3.56
CA LEU A 349 15.08 -9.86 4.16
C LEU A 349 14.46 -8.48 3.92
N PRO A 350 13.13 -8.32 4.04
CA PRO A 350 12.51 -7.01 4.00
C PRO A 350 13.09 -6.14 5.13
N ASP A 351 13.52 -4.94 4.80
CA ASP A 351 14.09 -4.02 5.77
C ASP A 351 12.96 -3.31 6.54
N ILE A 352 12.30 -4.04 7.43
CA ILE A 352 11.06 -3.63 8.11
C ILE A 352 11.11 -3.74 9.64
N PHE A 353 12.22 -4.22 10.19
CA PHE A 353 12.37 -4.50 11.63
C PHE A 353 12.74 -3.27 12.45
N THR A 354 13.14 -2.18 11.81
CA THR A 354 13.43 -0.88 12.44
C THR A 354 12.90 0.26 11.58
N ASN A 355 12.64 1.43 12.17
CA ASN A 355 12.29 2.71 11.53
C ASN A 355 11.32 2.59 10.34
N LEU A 356 10.18 1.93 10.53
CA LEU A 356 9.14 1.79 9.51
C LEU A 356 8.64 3.14 8.94
N ASP A 357 8.84 4.24 9.67
CA ASP A 357 8.43 5.58 9.27
C ASP A 357 9.23 6.17 8.10
N ARG A 358 10.30 5.50 7.65
CA ARG A 358 10.94 5.79 6.36
C ARG A 358 10.04 5.48 5.17
N TYR A 359 9.06 4.58 5.34
CA TYR A 359 8.10 4.19 4.32
C TYR A 359 6.83 5.03 4.39
N ASN A 360 6.13 5.15 3.26
CA ASN A 360 4.85 5.86 3.12
C ASN A 360 3.72 5.12 3.87
N GLU A 361 2.51 5.05 3.32
CA GLU A 361 1.40 4.29 3.92
C GLU A 361 1.73 2.79 4.11
N MET A 362 2.71 2.25 3.37
CA MET A 362 3.19 0.86 3.53
C MET A 362 3.66 0.53 4.94
N ARG A 363 4.06 1.52 5.75
CA ARG A 363 4.40 1.31 7.16
C ARG A 363 3.29 0.61 7.95
N GLY A 364 2.02 0.90 7.62
CA GLY A 364 0.87 0.28 8.26
C GLY A 364 0.67 -1.16 7.83
N TYR A 365 0.88 -1.46 6.54
CA TYR A 365 0.86 -2.82 6.01
C TYR A 365 1.92 -3.71 6.66
N TYR A 366 3.15 -3.20 6.81
CA TYR A 366 4.20 -3.96 7.48
C TYR A 366 3.92 -4.13 8.99
N ALA A 367 3.56 -3.05 9.68
CA ALA A 367 3.32 -3.07 11.13
C ALA A 367 2.14 -3.95 11.55
N LEU A 368 1.02 -3.89 10.82
CA LEU A 368 -0.24 -4.52 11.20
C LEU A 368 -0.62 -5.74 10.34
N GLY A 369 0.20 -6.08 9.35
CA GLY A 369 0.01 -7.23 8.46
C GLY A 369 1.21 -8.17 8.50
N VAL A 370 2.35 -7.74 7.97
CA VAL A 370 3.52 -8.63 7.79
C VAL A 370 4.14 -9.04 9.13
N LEU A 371 4.43 -8.09 10.02
CA LEU A 371 5.05 -8.40 11.33
C LEU A 371 4.22 -9.37 12.19
N PRO A 372 2.90 -9.19 12.40
CA PRO A 372 2.12 -10.13 13.17
C PRO A 372 1.92 -11.47 12.45
N LYS A 373 1.64 -11.48 11.14
CA LYS A 373 1.38 -12.70 10.36
C LYS A 373 2.55 -13.69 10.43
N PHE A 374 3.79 -13.19 10.33
CA PHE A 374 4.99 -14.02 10.29
C PHE A 374 5.80 -13.98 11.60
N SER A 375 5.16 -13.57 12.70
CA SER A 375 5.84 -13.33 13.98
C SER A 375 6.59 -14.57 14.51
N ASP A 376 6.04 -15.77 14.34
CA ASP A 376 6.70 -17.01 14.76
C ASP A 376 7.97 -17.31 13.95
N LEU A 377 7.91 -17.11 12.63
CA LEU A 377 9.09 -17.25 11.78
C LEU A 377 10.14 -16.19 12.11
N PHE A 378 9.74 -14.94 12.36
CA PHE A 378 10.68 -13.89 12.78
C PHE A 378 11.35 -14.21 14.13
N LYS A 379 10.64 -14.79 15.11
CA LYS A 379 11.25 -15.31 16.35
C LYS A 379 12.22 -16.46 16.09
N GLU A 380 11.99 -17.29 15.07
CA GLU A 380 12.93 -18.33 14.65
C GLU A 380 14.19 -17.71 14.01
N ILE A 381 14.01 -16.71 13.15
CA ILE A 381 15.09 -15.98 12.47
C ILE A 381 15.98 -15.25 13.48
N GLU A 382 15.39 -14.59 14.47
CA GLU A 382 16.11 -13.87 15.53
C GLU A 382 17.12 -14.77 16.27
N LYS A 383 16.82 -16.06 16.44
CA LYS A 383 17.72 -17.03 17.08
C LYS A 383 18.98 -17.32 16.27
N SER A 384 18.93 -17.14 14.94
CA SER A 384 20.08 -17.37 14.05
C SER A 384 21.18 -16.32 14.23
N LYS A 385 20.81 -15.09 14.64
CA LYS A 385 21.70 -13.94 14.78
C LYS A 385 22.51 -13.61 13.51
N TYR A 386 22.03 -14.01 12.34
CA TYR A 386 22.63 -13.62 11.06
C TYR A 386 22.35 -12.15 10.73
N SER A 387 23.22 -11.59 9.90
CA SER A 387 23.02 -10.29 9.25
C SER A 387 22.58 -10.50 7.81
N TYR A 388 21.43 -9.93 7.45
CA TYR A 388 20.83 -10.06 6.12
C TYR A 388 21.03 -8.79 5.29
N GLY A 389 21.04 -8.92 3.96
CA GLY A 389 20.90 -7.77 3.06
C GLY A 389 19.46 -7.26 2.99
N SER A 390 19.24 -6.11 2.34
CA SER A 390 17.91 -5.56 2.13
C SER A 390 17.25 -6.12 0.87
N THR A 391 16.09 -6.78 1.02
CA THR A 391 15.23 -7.17 -0.11
C THR A 391 14.80 -5.94 -0.94
N PHE A 392 14.79 -4.75 -0.33
CA PHE A 392 14.40 -3.50 -0.97
C PHE A 392 15.49 -2.87 -1.84
N MET A 393 16.63 -3.54 -2.04
CA MET A 393 17.59 -3.16 -3.08
C MET A 393 16.96 -3.13 -4.49
N SER A 394 15.85 -3.85 -4.70
CA SER A 394 15.02 -3.79 -5.92
C SER A 394 13.77 -2.91 -5.78
N ARG A 395 13.53 -2.30 -4.62
CA ARG A 395 12.35 -1.51 -4.25
C ARG A 395 12.74 -0.11 -3.74
N MET A 396 13.68 0.53 -4.43
CA MET A 396 14.48 1.65 -3.93
C MET A 396 13.83 3.05 -4.10
N TYR A 397 12.55 3.13 -4.45
CA TYR A 397 11.92 4.42 -4.77
C TYR A 397 10.49 4.61 -4.24
N ILE A 398 9.50 3.87 -4.74
CA ILE A 398 8.09 4.32 -4.65
C ILE A 398 7.57 4.36 -3.21
N SER A 399 7.97 3.36 -2.42
CA SER A 399 7.52 3.15 -1.05
C SER A 399 8.20 4.08 -0.03
N PHE A 400 9.30 4.73 -0.39
CA PHE A 400 10.01 5.66 0.50
C PHE A 400 9.32 7.02 0.58
N ARG A 401 9.26 7.60 1.79
CA ARG A 401 8.83 9.00 1.99
C ARG A 401 9.85 9.98 1.45
N ASP A 402 11.10 9.81 1.87
CA ASP A 402 12.23 10.56 1.34
C ASP A 402 12.85 9.79 0.17
N LYS A 403 12.77 10.38 -1.03
CA LYS A 403 13.28 9.82 -2.28
C LYS A 403 14.65 10.40 -2.66
N SER A 404 15.27 11.22 -1.81
CA SER A 404 16.53 11.91 -2.10
C SER A 404 17.69 10.96 -2.39
N LYS A 405 17.69 9.77 -1.77
CA LYS A 405 18.73 8.75 -1.96
C LYS A 405 18.53 7.85 -3.18
N SER A 406 17.37 7.90 -3.84
CA SER A 406 17.04 6.93 -4.90
C SER A 406 17.96 7.03 -6.12
N GLN A 407 18.41 8.23 -6.51
CA GLN A 407 19.42 8.38 -7.58
C GLN A 407 20.73 7.67 -7.20
N HIS A 408 21.20 7.85 -5.97
CA HIS A 408 22.41 7.19 -5.48
C HIS A 408 22.28 5.66 -5.50
N TYR A 409 21.11 5.12 -5.11
CA TYR A 409 20.84 3.69 -5.21
C TYR A 409 20.86 3.19 -6.67
N VAL A 410 20.25 3.94 -7.58
CA VAL A 410 20.27 3.65 -9.03
C VAL A 410 21.71 3.62 -9.56
N ASP A 411 22.55 4.57 -9.16
CA ASP A 411 23.92 4.64 -9.64
C ASP A 411 24.74 3.42 -9.18
N LYS A 412 24.63 3.05 -7.89
CA LYS A 412 25.27 1.83 -7.34
C LYS A 412 24.75 0.55 -7.99
N LEU A 413 23.44 0.46 -8.20
CA LEU A 413 22.85 -0.66 -8.95
C LEU A 413 23.47 -0.78 -10.36
N ARG A 414 23.60 0.34 -11.07
CA ARG A 414 24.21 0.37 -12.40
C ARG A 414 25.68 0.01 -12.40
N ASP A 415 26.41 0.27 -11.32
CA ASP A 415 27.81 -0.17 -11.17
C ASP A 415 27.93 -1.70 -11.10
N ILE A 416 26.90 -2.43 -10.66
CA ILE A 416 26.91 -3.90 -10.62
C ILE A 416 27.07 -4.49 -12.02
N TRP A 417 26.40 -3.94 -13.04
CA TRP A 417 26.42 -4.47 -14.42
C TRP A 417 27.24 -3.62 -15.40
N LYS A 418 27.90 -2.56 -14.93
CA LYS A 418 28.74 -1.69 -15.74
C LYS A 418 29.81 -2.47 -16.50
N ASP A 419 29.85 -2.31 -17.81
CA ASP A 419 30.80 -2.94 -18.73
C ASP A 419 30.82 -4.48 -18.68
N LYS A 420 29.78 -5.12 -18.13
CA LYS A 420 29.63 -6.59 -18.07
C LYS A 420 28.75 -7.12 -19.19
N ASP A 421 29.08 -8.31 -19.67
CA ASP A 421 28.16 -9.12 -20.45
C ASP A 421 27.12 -9.71 -19.49
N ILE A 422 25.82 -9.44 -19.71
CA ILE A 422 24.75 -9.85 -18.80
C ILE A 422 23.81 -10.87 -19.44
N LEU A 423 23.35 -11.83 -18.62
CA LEU A 423 22.28 -12.77 -18.94
C LEU A 423 21.08 -12.45 -18.04
N ILE A 424 20.02 -11.91 -18.62
CA ILE A 424 18.74 -11.67 -17.93
C ILE A 424 17.87 -12.93 -18.05
N VAL A 425 17.30 -13.38 -16.92
CA VAL A 425 16.34 -14.47 -16.87
C VAL A 425 15.06 -13.93 -16.23
N GLU A 426 14.00 -13.81 -17.02
CA GLU A 426 12.80 -13.07 -16.63
C GLU A 426 11.52 -13.66 -17.21
N GLY A 427 10.38 -13.38 -16.60
CA GLY A 427 9.07 -13.76 -17.16
C GLY A 427 8.75 -13.01 -18.46
N GLU A 428 7.93 -13.61 -19.34
CA GLU A 428 7.52 -13.08 -20.66
C GLU A 428 7.09 -11.60 -20.69
N TYR A 429 6.46 -11.14 -19.61
CA TYR A 429 5.95 -9.79 -19.49
C TYR A 429 6.87 -8.83 -18.73
N THR A 430 7.94 -9.33 -18.12
CA THR A 430 8.84 -8.51 -17.29
C THR A 430 9.55 -7.44 -18.14
N ARG A 431 10.17 -7.85 -19.25
CA ARG A 431 10.79 -6.95 -20.25
C ARG A 431 11.69 -5.89 -19.62
N SER A 432 12.52 -6.30 -18.67
CA SER A 432 13.32 -5.38 -17.87
C SER A 432 14.32 -4.62 -18.73
N GLY A 433 14.37 -3.31 -18.58
CA GLY A 433 15.19 -2.39 -19.38
C GLY A 433 14.62 -2.08 -20.76
N VAL A 434 13.54 -2.74 -21.21
CA VAL A 434 12.94 -2.43 -22.51
C VAL A 434 12.24 -1.08 -22.41
N GLY A 435 12.64 -0.14 -23.26
CA GLY A 435 12.07 1.21 -23.30
C GLY A 435 12.68 2.21 -22.30
N ASN A 436 13.69 1.81 -21.53
CA ASN A 436 14.42 2.69 -20.62
C ASN A 436 15.94 2.40 -20.64
N ASP A 437 16.71 3.16 -19.86
CA ASP A 437 18.18 3.16 -19.84
C ASP A 437 18.80 2.37 -18.68
N LEU A 438 18.05 1.52 -17.97
CA LEU A 438 18.52 0.81 -16.77
C LEU A 438 19.81 0.01 -17.01
N PHE A 439 19.87 -0.68 -18.15
CA PHE A 439 20.99 -1.55 -18.53
C PHE A 439 21.87 -0.97 -19.65
N GLU A 440 21.75 0.31 -19.96
CA GLU A 440 22.49 0.95 -21.07
C GLU A 440 24.01 0.89 -20.88
N ASN A 441 24.49 0.85 -19.63
CA ASN A 441 25.91 0.75 -19.33
C ASN A 441 26.43 -0.71 -19.23
N ALA A 442 25.60 -1.70 -19.56
CA ALA A 442 26.06 -3.08 -19.75
C ALA A 442 26.77 -3.22 -21.11
N LYS A 443 27.74 -4.13 -21.20
CA LYS A 443 28.49 -4.35 -22.44
C LYS A 443 27.68 -5.10 -23.50
N SER A 444 26.91 -6.10 -23.07
CA SER A 444 25.97 -6.82 -23.93
C SER A 444 24.86 -7.48 -23.11
N ILE A 445 23.69 -7.68 -23.72
CA ILE A 445 22.52 -8.28 -23.07
C ILE A 445 22.12 -9.55 -23.83
N GLN A 446 21.84 -10.61 -23.07
CA GLN A 446 21.15 -11.80 -23.56
C GLN A 446 20.02 -12.15 -22.61
N ARG A 447 18.98 -12.81 -23.12
CA ARG A 447 17.76 -13.12 -22.35
C ARG A 447 17.36 -14.59 -22.44
N ILE A 448 16.91 -15.14 -21.33
CA ILE A 448 16.08 -16.34 -21.26
C ILE A 448 14.70 -15.90 -20.80
N ILE A 449 13.70 -16.15 -21.64
CA ILE A 449 12.32 -15.78 -21.37
C ILE A 449 11.60 -16.97 -20.74
N CYS A 450 10.99 -16.75 -19.59
CA CYS A 450 10.35 -17.76 -18.76
C CYS A 450 8.84 -17.51 -18.64
N PRO A 451 8.07 -18.47 -18.06
CA PRO A 451 6.68 -18.25 -17.72
C PRO A 451 6.48 -17.00 -16.86
N ALA A 452 5.43 -16.22 -17.12
CA ALA A 452 5.05 -15.07 -16.29
C ALA A 452 4.45 -15.51 -14.92
N ALA A 453 3.98 -16.76 -14.81
CA ALA A 453 3.50 -17.36 -13.58
C ALA A 453 3.89 -18.85 -13.54
N ASP A 454 4.03 -19.40 -12.34
CA ASP A 454 4.40 -20.79 -12.07
C ASP A 454 5.70 -21.24 -12.74
N ALA A 455 6.68 -20.33 -12.86
CA ALA A 455 7.98 -20.62 -13.46
C ALA A 455 8.73 -21.73 -12.70
N PHE A 456 8.41 -21.96 -11.42
CA PHE A 456 9.00 -23.07 -10.64
C PHE A 456 8.70 -24.44 -11.25
N ASN A 457 7.57 -24.59 -11.95
CA ASN A 457 7.22 -25.85 -12.64
C ASN A 457 8.18 -26.21 -13.78
N GLN A 458 8.99 -25.25 -14.24
CA GLN A 458 9.97 -25.43 -15.32
C GLN A 458 11.41 -25.12 -14.86
N VAL A 459 11.67 -25.08 -13.54
CA VAL A 459 12.96 -24.63 -12.98
C VAL A 459 14.15 -25.44 -13.53
N ASP A 460 14.04 -26.76 -13.66
CA ASP A 460 15.11 -27.62 -14.15
C ASP A 460 15.54 -27.26 -15.60
N GLU A 461 14.57 -26.98 -16.48
CA GLU A 461 14.84 -26.60 -17.88
C GLU A 461 15.39 -25.17 -17.97
N ILE A 462 14.89 -24.27 -17.12
CA ILE A 462 15.40 -22.89 -17.00
C ILE A 462 16.87 -22.93 -16.57
N GLU A 463 17.22 -23.69 -15.54
CA GLU A 463 18.59 -23.87 -15.05
C GLU A 463 19.52 -24.43 -16.11
N LYS A 464 19.07 -25.43 -16.88
CA LYS A 464 19.83 -25.99 -18.00
C LYS A 464 20.10 -24.94 -19.08
N ALA A 465 19.13 -24.10 -19.40
CA ALA A 465 19.33 -22.99 -20.33
C ALA A 465 20.29 -21.93 -19.79
N ILE A 466 20.24 -21.63 -18.49
CA ILE A 466 21.20 -20.74 -17.83
C ILE A 466 22.60 -21.31 -17.99
N ARG A 467 22.83 -22.57 -17.61
CA ARG A 467 24.14 -23.24 -17.74
C ARG A 467 24.69 -23.18 -19.17
N SER A 468 23.82 -23.34 -20.17
CA SER A 468 24.19 -23.29 -21.59
C SER A 468 24.57 -21.88 -22.07
N ASN A 469 24.14 -20.83 -21.38
CA ASN A 469 24.32 -19.44 -21.78
C ASN A 469 25.13 -18.59 -20.78
N ALA A 470 25.57 -19.14 -19.64
CA ALA A 470 26.15 -18.38 -18.53
C ALA A 470 27.60 -17.93 -18.73
N GLN A 471 28.34 -18.53 -19.67
CA GLN A 471 29.80 -18.34 -19.76
C GLN A 471 30.24 -16.86 -19.72
N ASN A 472 31.07 -16.51 -18.73
CA ASN A 472 31.64 -15.17 -18.49
C ASN A 472 30.61 -14.03 -18.33
N LYS A 473 29.41 -14.33 -17.82
CA LYS A 473 28.35 -13.33 -17.65
C LYS A 473 27.95 -13.10 -16.19
N LEU A 474 27.43 -11.92 -15.93
CA LEU A 474 26.62 -11.64 -14.76
C LEU A 474 25.19 -12.13 -15.03
N ILE A 475 24.61 -12.91 -14.13
CA ILE A 475 23.24 -13.41 -14.29
C ILE A 475 22.30 -12.56 -13.43
N LEU A 476 21.26 -12.02 -14.04
CA LEU A 476 20.24 -11.19 -13.41
C LEU A 476 18.88 -11.90 -13.49
N LEU A 477 18.21 -12.08 -12.36
CA LEU A 477 16.96 -12.84 -12.26
C LEU A 477 15.79 -11.93 -11.85
N MET A 478 14.71 -12.01 -12.61
CA MET A 478 13.44 -11.33 -12.36
C MET A 478 12.30 -12.34 -12.53
N LEU A 479 12.30 -13.35 -11.67
CA LEU A 479 11.47 -14.56 -11.83
C LEU A 479 10.83 -15.02 -10.51
N GLY A 480 10.36 -14.06 -9.70
CA GLY A 480 9.62 -14.34 -8.46
C GLY A 480 10.34 -15.35 -7.54
N PRO A 481 9.60 -16.28 -6.91
CA PRO A 481 10.13 -17.33 -6.03
C PRO A 481 11.16 -18.23 -6.72
N THR A 482 10.97 -18.52 -8.01
CA THR A 482 11.87 -19.39 -8.79
C THR A 482 13.29 -18.82 -8.86
N ALA A 483 13.44 -17.49 -8.88
CA ALA A 483 14.77 -16.86 -8.87
C ALA A 483 15.61 -17.28 -7.64
N LYS A 484 14.98 -17.49 -6.49
CA LYS A 484 15.67 -17.80 -5.22
C LYS A 484 16.20 -19.24 -5.26
N VAL A 485 15.40 -20.14 -5.82
CA VAL A 485 15.80 -21.52 -6.08
C VAL A 485 16.99 -21.56 -7.03
N ILE A 486 16.91 -20.86 -8.17
CA ILE A 486 18.00 -20.81 -9.16
C ILE A 486 19.30 -20.30 -8.53
N VAL A 487 19.25 -19.24 -7.70
CA VAL A 487 20.45 -18.77 -7.01
C VAL A 487 20.98 -19.87 -6.09
N ASN A 488 20.14 -20.53 -5.31
CA ASN A 488 20.57 -21.59 -4.40
C ASN A 488 21.14 -22.84 -5.11
N ASP A 489 20.56 -23.22 -6.25
CA ASP A 489 20.86 -24.49 -6.91
C ASP A 489 22.08 -24.38 -7.84
N LEU A 490 22.30 -23.21 -8.47
CA LEU A 490 23.40 -22.97 -9.40
C LEU A 490 24.71 -22.51 -8.74
N GLN A 491 24.98 -22.95 -7.52
CA GLN A 491 26.19 -22.58 -6.75
C GLN A 491 27.49 -23.22 -7.25
N ASP A 492 27.37 -24.19 -8.15
CA ASP A 492 28.50 -24.79 -8.85
C ASP A 492 29.00 -23.91 -10.02
N LEU A 493 28.25 -22.89 -10.43
CA LEU A 493 28.72 -21.91 -11.39
C LEU A 493 29.64 -20.88 -10.71
N ASP A 494 30.69 -20.46 -11.42
CA ASP A 494 31.55 -19.33 -11.00
C ASP A 494 30.91 -17.96 -11.25
N ASN A 495 29.71 -17.96 -11.84
CA ASN A 495 28.95 -16.75 -12.14
C ASN A 495 28.41 -16.09 -10.87
N GLN A 496 28.40 -14.76 -10.88
CA GLN A 496 27.61 -13.98 -9.93
C GLN A 496 26.13 -13.99 -10.39
N ILE A 497 25.20 -14.35 -9.51
CA ILE A 497 23.77 -14.51 -9.81
C ILE A 497 22.96 -13.64 -8.85
N LEU A 498 22.21 -12.66 -9.37
CA LEU A 498 21.45 -11.72 -8.55
C LEU A 498 19.97 -11.83 -8.83
N ASP A 499 19.19 -12.12 -7.81
CA ASP A 499 17.76 -11.80 -7.80
C ASP A 499 17.56 -10.29 -7.68
N ILE A 500 17.06 -9.65 -8.75
CA ILE A 500 16.75 -8.21 -8.77
C ILE A 500 15.26 -7.92 -8.99
N GLY A 501 14.41 -8.94 -9.17
CA GLY A 501 12.94 -8.82 -9.12
C GLY A 501 12.34 -7.62 -9.87
N HIS A 502 11.50 -6.84 -9.18
CA HIS A 502 10.75 -5.71 -9.76
C HIS A 502 11.58 -4.42 -9.96
N ILE A 503 12.89 -4.53 -10.12
CA ILE A 503 13.79 -3.37 -10.28
C ILE A 503 13.38 -2.46 -11.46
N ASP A 504 12.90 -3.03 -12.56
CA ASP A 504 12.48 -2.27 -13.74
C ASP A 504 11.27 -1.38 -13.44
N THR A 505 10.26 -1.93 -12.75
CA THR A 505 9.07 -1.16 -12.35
C THR A 505 9.46 0.03 -11.46
N GLU A 506 10.34 -0.20 -10.48
CA GLU A 506 10.82 0.86 -9.58
C GLU A 506 11.68 1.89 -10.31
N TYR A 507 12.48 1.45 -11.28
CA TYR A 507 13.26 2.34 -12.14
C TYR A 507 12.39 3.23 -13.03
N GLU A 508 11.32 2.68 -13.61
CA GLU A 508 10.35 3.46 -14.40
C GLU A 508 9.64 4.52 -13.56
N TRP A 509 9.20 4.15 -12.35
CA TRP A 509 8.62 5.11 -11.40
C TRP A 509 9.62 6.19 -11.00
N PHE A 510 10.88 5.81 -10.78
CA PHE A 510 11.97 6.73 -10.49
C PHE A 510 12.19 7.73 -11.64
N LYS A 511 12.35 7.24 -12.88
CA LYS A 511 12.55 8.07 -14.08
C LYS A 511 11.41 9.05 -14.34
N LYS A 512 10.18 8.66 -14.00
CA LYS A 512 8.98 9.51 -14.10
C LYS A 512 8.84 10.52 -12.96
N GLY A 513 9.67 10.44 -11.91
CA GLY A 513 9.47 11.23 -10.69
C GLY A 513 8.13 10.90 -10.02
N ALA A 514 7.67 9.66 -10.14
CA ALA A 514 6.34 9.25 -9.71
C ALA A 514 6.17 9.41 -8.19
N LYS A 515 5.07 10.03 -7.76
CA LYS A 515 4.74 10.17 -6.33
C LYS A 515 3.93 8.97 -5.80
N TYR A 516 3.40 8.17 -6.70
CA TYR A 516 2.52 7.03 -6.46
C TYR A 516 2.63 6.04 -7.61
N VAL A 517 2.10 4.83 -7.42
CA VAL A 517 2.14 3.77 -8.42
C VAL A 517 1.36 4.20 -9.68
N VAL A 518 2.03 4.17 -10.83
CA VAL A 518 1.47 4.58 -12.13
C VAL A 518 1.83 3.57 -13.23
N PRO A 519 1.04 3.47 -14.32
CA PRO A 519 1.40 2.75 -15.55
C PRO A 519 2.83 3.01 -16.01
N ILE A 520 3.63 1.95 -16.20
CA ILE A 520 5.06 2.05 -16.56
C ILE A 520 5.35 1.91 -18.05
N GLY A 521 4.37 1.56 -18.87
CA GLY A 521 4.55 1.42 -20.31
C GLY A 521 3.50 0.52 -20.95
N LYS A 522 3.57 0.36 -22.27
CA LYS A 522 2.75 -0.61 -23.00
C LYS A 522 3.37 -2.00 -22.90
N ASN A 523 2.52 -3.01 -22.73
CA ASN A 523 2.87 -4.43 -22.78
C ASN A 523 3.96 -4.90 -21.78
N LYS A 524 4.25 -4.12 -20.72
CA LYS A 524 5.17 -4.51 -19.64
C LYS A 524 4.42 -4.83 -18.36
N HIS A 525 4.92 -5.79 -17.62
CA HIS A 525 4.49 -6.13 -16.26
C HIS A 525 4.74 -4.95 -15.32
N MET A 526 3.82 -4.72 -14.39
CA MET A 526 4.00 -3.77 -13.30
C MET A 526 3.82 -4.48 -11.96
N ALA A 527 4.79 -4.27 -11.08
CA ALA A 527 4.67 -4.67 -9.67
C ALA A 527 3.33 -4.22 -9.07
N GLU A 528 2.76 -5.07 -8.22
CA GLU A 528 1.47 -4.86 -7.54
C GLU A 528 0.20 -4.91 -8.43
N VAL A 529 0.30 -5.00 -9.76
CA VAL A 529 -0.86 -5.04 -10.69
C VAL A 529 -1.03 -6.42 -11.34
N THR A 530 -2.28 -6.83 -11.62
CA THR A 530 -2.55 -8.05 -12.38
C THR A 530 -2.37 -7.75 -13.86
N ASP A 531 -1.48 -8.47 -14.53
CA ASP A 531 -1.30 -8.38 -15.97
C ASP A 531 -2.59 -8.81 -16.68
N ARG A 532 -3.34 -7.83 -17.18
CA ARG A 532 -4.49 -8.09 -18.06
C ARG A 532 -4.18 -7.47 -19.42
N TYR A 533 -4.27 -8.27 -20.47
CA TYR A 533 -4.15 -7.84 -21.87
C TYR A 533 -2.77 -7.28 -22.28
N LEU A 534 -1.67 -7.89 -21.80
CA LEU A 534 -0.33 -7.58 -22.33
C LEU A 534 -0.11 -8.32 -23.66
N GLY A 535 0.12 -7.54 -24.74
CA GLY A 535 0.41 -8.06 -26.08
C GLY A 535 1.89 -8.41 -26.27
N GLU A 536 2.31 -8.73 -27.50
CA GLU A 536 3.71 -9.04 -27.84
C GLU A 536 4.65 -7.82 -27.68
N GLU A 537 5.96 -8.06 -27.72
CA GLU A 537 7.00 -7.01 -27.75
C GLU A 537 7.61 -6.92 -29.14
N ASP A 538 7.34 -5.85 -29.88
CA ASP A 538 7.84 -5.69 -31.24
C ASP A 538 9.23 -5.03 -31.30
N ASN A 539 9.84 -4.70 -30.15
CA ASN A 539 11.18 -4.12 -30.12
C ASN A 539 12.23 -5.07 -30.74
N PRO A 540 12.83 -4.71 -31.90
CA PRO A 540 13.74 -5.62 -32.61
C PRO A 540 15.04 -5.91 -31.85
N GLN A 541 15.46 -4.99 -30.97
CA GLN A 541 16.64 -5.19 -30.13
C GLN A 541 16.35 -6.22 -29.05
N TYR A 542 15.21 -6.10 -28.36
CA TYR A 542 14.76 -7.10 -27.38
C TYR A 542 14.69 -8.50 -27.99
N GLN A 543 14.11 -8.64 -29.19
CA GLN A 543 14.00 -9.93 -29.88
C GLN A 543 15.36 -10.55 -30.23
N LYS A 544 16.39 -9.74 -30.54
CA LYS A 544 17.75 -10.23 -30.81
C LYS A 544 18.50 -10.70 -29.56
N GLU A 545 18.12 -10.21 -28.39
CA GLU A 545 18.74 -10.57 -27.11
C GLU A 545 18.30 -11.95 -26.63
N ILE A 546 17.13 -12.44 -27.06
CA ILE A 546 16.55 -13.71 -26.63
C ILE A 546 17.37 -14.92 -27.13
N LYS A 547 17.67 -15.85 -26.21
CA LYS A 547 18.42 -17.10 -26.46
C LYS A 547 17.58 -18.36 -26.26
N ALA A 548 16.61 -18.31 -25.35
CA ALA A 548 15.67 -19.39 -25.11
C ALA A 548 14.33 -18.82 -24.62
N ILE A 549 13.25 -19.55 -24.91
CA ILE A 549 11.89 -19.20 -24.51
C ILE A 549 11.23 -20.43 -23.89
N PHE A 550 10.69 -20.26 -22.70
CA PHE A 550 9.87 -21.22 -21.96
C PHE A 550 8.54 -20.53 -21.65
N LEU A 551 7.45 -20.97 -22.28
CA LEU A 551 6.12 -20.41 -22.04
C LEU A 551 5.24 -21.46 -21.37
N SER A 552 4.31 -21.01 -20.52
CA SER A 552 3.25 -21.88 -20.02
C SER A 552 2.37 -22.33 -21.18
N ILE A 553 1.97 -23.60 -21.21
CA ILE A 553 0.87 -24.06 -22.07
C ILE A 553 -0.39 -23.37 -21.53
N ARG A 554 -0.88 -22.34 -22.23
CA ARG A 554 -2.17 -21.72 -21.91
C ARG A 554 -3.27 -22.70 -22.29
N PHE A 555 -3.77 -23.45 -21.30
CA PHE A 555 -5.11 -24.00 -21.43
C PHE A 555 -6.08 -22.81 -21.37
N TYR A 556 -6.50 -22.34 -22.55
CA TYR A 556 -7.73 -21.56 -22.64
C TYR A 556 -8.86 -22.51 -22.25
N LEU A 557 -9.31 -22.43 -20.99
CA LEU A 557 -10.59 -22.96 -20.54
C LEU A 557 -11.60 -21.82 -20.47
#